data_AF-A0A2L2LBZ6-F1
#
_entry.id   AF-A0A2L2LBZ6-F1
#
_cell.length_a   1.000
_cell.length_b   1.000
_cell.length_c   1.000
_cell.angle_alpha   90.00
_cell.angle_beta   90.00
_cell.angle_gamma   90.00
#
_symmetry.space_group_name_H-M   'P 1'
#
loop_
_entity.id
_entity.type
_entity.pdbx_description
1 polymer ?
#
loop_
_entity_poly.entity_id
_entity_poly.type
_entity_poly.pdbx_seq_one_letter_code
_entity_poly.pdbx_strand_id
1 'polypeptide(L)'
;MTKPAYTIGKDEMLLITVRWNDGDTVLLETPVKFYTAEEIQTLIDETVSERCDVVGVDRYEIVRRVGESIADEFDVRTWAERVTDDRRDLAADDERSVRVAYNAMRNSFVRGANIAQRDLVAAE
;
A
#
# COMPACT_ATOMS: atom_id res chain seq x y z
N MET A 1 -3.05 5.54 7.27
CA MET A 1 -2.09 6.63 6.96
C MET A 1 -2.88 7.92 6.80
N THR A 2 -2.42 9.00 7.43
CA THR A 2 -3.03 10.34 7.30
C THR A 2 -2.82 10.81 5.86
N LYS A 3 -3.90 11.05 5.10
CA LYS A 3 -3.79 11.58 3.72
C LYS A 3 -2.97 12.88 3.74
N PRO A 4 -1.99 13.07 2.83
CA PRO A 4 -1.33 14.37 2.72
C PRO A 4 -2.37 15.40 2.25
N ALA A 5 -2.37 16.59 2.85
CA ALA A 5 -3.24 17.70 2.47
C ALA A 5 -2.49 18.66 1.54
N TYR A 6 -1.95 18.12 0.45
CA TYR A 6 -1.07 18.88 -0.46
C TYR A 6 -1.73 19.10 -1.82
N THR A 7 -1.56 20.30 -2.36
CA THR A 7 -2.07 20.70 -3.69
C THR A 7 -0.99 21.47 -4.44
N ILE A 8 -0.66 21.03 -5.66
CA ILE A 8 0.21 21.76 -6.59
C ILE A 8 -0.64 22.70 -7.43
N GLY A 9 -0.33 23.99 -7.42
CA GLY A 9 -1.09 25.06 -8.05
C GLY A 9 -0.61 25.45 -9.46
N LYS A 10 -1.19 26.55 -9.97
CA LYS A 10 -0.94 27.04 -11.34
C LYS A 10 0.47 27.62 -11.57
N ASP A 11 1.15 28.04 -10.52
CA ASP A 11 2.51 28.59 -10.62
C ASP A 11 3.56 27.57 -10.16
N GLU A 12 3.14 26.32 -10.00
CA GLU A 12 3.96 25.23 -9.51
C GLU A 12 3.98 24.09 -10.55
N MET A 13 5.08 23.35 -10.58
CA MET A 13 5.29 22.22 -11.47
C MET A 13 5.68 20.99 -10.65
N LEU A 14 5.08 19.86 -10.98
CA LEU A 14 5.41 18.57 -10.38
C LEU A 14 6.54 17.92 -11.19
N LEU A 15 7.63 17.61 -10.50
CA LEU A 15 8.78 16.92 -11.03
C LEU A 15 8.85 15.53 -10.39
N ILE A 16 8.78 14.48 -11.21
CA ILE A 16 8.95 13.09 -10.74
C ILE A 16 10.22 12.54 -11.37
N THR A 17 11.18 12.18 -10.53
CA THR A 17 12.44 11.55 -10.96
C THR A 17 12.25 10.04 -10.95
N VAL A 18 12.42 9.43 -12.11
CA VAL A 18 12.24 8.00 -12.34
C VAL A 18 13.59 7.38 -12.69
N ARG A 19 13.94 6.28 -12.02
CA ARG A 19 15.11 5.47 -12.33
C ARG A 19 14.68 4.18 -12.99
N TRP A 20 15.19 3.93 -14.18
CA TRP A 20 14.99 2.68 -14.92
C TRP A 20 16.00 1.63 -14.47
N ASN A 21 15.66 0.35 -14.67
CA ASN A 21 16.50 -0.78 -14.27
C ASN A 21 17.85 -0.86 -15.03
N ASP A 22 17.94 -0.22 -16.20
CA ASP A 22 19.19 -0.10 -16.97
C ASP A 22 20.15 0.95 -16.38
N GLY A 23 19.71 1.70 -15.36
CA GLY A 23 20.47 2.74 -14.68
C GLY A 23 20.18 4.14 -15.21
N ASP A 24 19.36 4.29 -16.25
CA ASP A 24 19.00 5.60 -16.78
C ASP A 24 18.03 6.31 -15.83
N THR A 25 18.22 7.63 -15.70
CA THR A 25 17.33 8.49 -14.91
C THR A 25 16.60 9.43 -15.84
N VAL A 26 15.27 9.44 -15.72
CA VAL A 26 14.39 10.31 -16.50
C VAL A 26 13.64 11.22 -15.54
N LEU A 27 13.57 12.50 -15.89
CA LEU A 27 12.74 13.47 -15.20
C LEU A 27 11.41 13.61 -15.95
N LEU A 28 10.31 13.31 -15.26
CA LEU A 28 8.96 13.56 -15.75
C LEU A 28 8.52 14.93 -15.27
N GLU A 29 8.41 15.86 -16.22
CA GLU A 29 7.87 17.20 -15.99
C GLU A 29 6.38 17.18 -16.30
N THR A 30 5.55 17.32 -15.27
CA THR A 30 4.10 17.31 -15.47
C THR A 30 3.58 18.74 -15.58
N PRO A 31 2.82 19.09 -16.64
CA PRO A 31 2.39 20.46 -16.85
C PRO A 31 1.48 20.96 -15.73
N VAL A 32 1.45 22.28 -15.61
CA VAL A 32 0.64 23.04 -14.66
C VAL A 32 -0.83 22.60 -14.67
N LYS A 33 -1.18 21.77 -13.69
CA LYS A 33 -2.54 21.38 -13.35
C LYS A 33 -2.63 21.34 -11.84
N PHE A 34 -3.85 21.53 -11.33
CA PHE A 34 -4.11 21.28 -9.93
C PHE A 34 -4.00 19.77 -9.67
N TYR A 35 -2.96 19.38 -8.93
CA TYR A 35 -2.79 18.01 -8.45
C TYR A 35 -3.06 17.99 -6.96
N THR A 36 -3.98 17.13 -6.54
CA THR A 36 -4.16 16.76 -5.14
C THR A 36 -3.13 15.71 -4.74
N ALA A 37 -2.86 15.58 -3.43
CA ALA A 37 -1.98 14.54 -2.92
C ALA A 37 -2.39 13.11 -3.34
N GLU A 38 -3.69 12.84 -3.45
CA GLU A 38 -4.19 11.54 -3.90
C GLU A 38 -3.85 11.26 -5.37
N GLU A 39 -3.95 12.29 -6.23
CA GLU A 39 -3.56 12.18 -7.64
C GLU A 39 -2.04 12.03 -7.80
N ILE A 40 -1.24 12.73 -6.97
CA ILE A 40 0.22 12.57 -6.97
C ILE A 40 0.61 11.15 -6.55
N GLN A 41 0.00 10.63 -5.48
CA GLN A 41 0.25 9.25 -5.06
C GLN A 41 -0.15 8.25 -6.15
N THR A 42 -1.30 8.46 -6.80
CA THR A 42 -1.74 7.61 -7.91
C THR A 42 -0.73 7.62 -9.07
N LEU A 43 -0.20 8.79 -9.44
CA LEU A 43 0.83 8.90 -10.47
C LEU A 43 2.12 8.17 -10.08
N ILE A 44 2.54 8.26 -8.83
CA ILE A 44 3.70 7.52 -8.31
C ILE A 44 3.43 6.01 -8.43
N ASP A 45 2.26 5.55 -8.00
CA ASP A 45 1.90 4.14 -8.02
C ASP A 45 1.77 3.57 -9.44
N GLU A 46 1.27 4.36 -10.39
CA GLU A 46 1.23 3.99 -11.81
C GLU A 46 2.63 3.95 -12.45
N THR A 47 3.56 4.74 -11.92
CA THR A 47 4.94 4.84 -12.44
C THR A 47 5.84 3.75 -11.86
N VAL A 48 5.68 3.39 -10.59
CA VAL A 48 6.47 2.33 -9.95
C VAL A 48 6.09 0.98 -10.54
N SER A 49 7.05 0.30 -11.15
CA SER A 49 6.83 -1.00 -11.78
C SER A 49 8.06 -1.88 -11.66
N GLU A 50 7.96 -3.14 -12.13
CA GLU A 50 9.11 -4.05 -12.24
C GLU A 50 10.31 -3.47 -13.01
N ARG A 51 10.11 -2.43 -13.83
CA ARG A 51 11.12 -1.86 -14.73
C ARG A 51 11.67 -0.51 -14.30
N CYS A 52 11.00 0.16 -13.39
CA CYS A 52 11.33 1.52 -12.99
C CYS A 52 10.82 1.86 -11.60
N ASP A 53 11.63 2.59 -10.85
CA ASP A 53 11.32 3.11 -9.52
C ASP A 53 11.20 4.64 -9.56
N VAL A 54 10.31 5.19 -8.76
CA VAL A 54 10.30 6.64 -8.47
C VAL A 54 11.30 6.90 -7.35
N VAL A 55 12.28 7.78 -7.60
CA VAL A 55 13.39 8.08 -6.68
C VAL A 55 13.38 9.52 -6.17
N GLY A 56 12.53 10.38 -6.73
CA GLY A 56 12.38 11.76 -6.31
C GLY A 56 11.05 12.33 -6.72
N VAL A 57 10.48 13.16 -5.86
CA VAL A 57 9.24 13.90 -6.10
C VAL A 57 9.48 15.32 -5.60
N ASP A 58 9.53 16.27 -6.51
CA ASP A 58 9.82 17.67 -6.21
C ASP A 58 8.68 18.57 -6.69
N ARG A 59 8.38 19.58 -5.90
CA ARG A 59 7.63 20.75 -6.35
C ARG A 59 8.61 21.80 -6.83
N TYR A 60 8.38 22.33 -8.02
CA TYR A 60 9.06 23.52 -8.51
C TYR A 60 8.13 24.73 -8.59
N GLU A 61 8.40 25.77 -7.81
CA GLU A 61 7.69 27.06 -7.88
C GLU A 61 8.29 27.92 -8.99
N ILE A 62 7.54 28.16 -10.08
CA ILE A 62 8.02 28.82 -11.30
C ILE A 62 8.42 30.27 -11.04
N VAL A 63 7.61 30.98 -10.24
CA VAL A 63 7.80 32.42 -9.98
C VAL A 63 9.05 32.67 -9.15
N ARG A 64 9.26 31.87 -8.10
CA ARG A 64 10.40 32.00 -7.18
C ARG A 64 11.62 31.21 -7.63
N ARG A 65 11.46 30.32 -8.63
CA ARG A 65 12.49 29.40 -9.15
C ARG A 65 13.09 28.52 -8.06
N VAL A 66 12.24 28.07 -7.14
CA VAL A 66 12.64 27.23 -6.00
C VAL A 66 12.09 25.84 -6.21
N GLY A 67 12.98 24.84 -6.12
CA GLY A 67 12.60 23.43 -6.02
C GLY A 67 12.59 23.00 -4.55
N GLU A 68 11.57 22.25 -4.16
CA GLU A 68 11.43 21.64 -2.84
C GLU A 68 11.05 20.18 -3.00
N SER A 69 11.82 19.30 -2.37
CA SER A 69 11.49 17.88 -2.33
C SER A 69 10.28 17.68 -1.42
N ILE A 70 9.28 16.99 -1.95
CA ILE A 70 8.05 16.59 -1.24
C ILE A 70 7.96 15.07 -1.10
N ALA A 71 9.03 14.33 -1.44
CA ALA A 71 9.04 12.87 -1.47
C ALA A 71 8.68 12.23 -0.12
N ASP A 72 9.03 12.88 1.00
CA ASP A 72 8.74 12.40 2.36
C ASP A 72 7.23 12.36 2.69
N GLU A 73 6.39 13.04 1.89
CA GLU A 73 4.94 13.05 2.05
C GLU A 73 4.25 11.89 1.30
N PHE A 74 4.97 11.15 0.46
CA PHE A 74 4.42 10.11 -0.41
C PHE A 74 5.10 8.76 -0.19
N ASP A 75 4.41 7.68 -0.57
CA ASP A 75 5.02 6.36 -0.61
C ASP A 75 5.89 6.23 -1.86
N VAL A 76 7.19 6.52 -1.74
CA VAL A 76 8.19 6.37 -2.81
C VAL A 76 8.99 5.05 -2.72
N ARG A 77 8.48 4.05 -1.99
CA ARG A 77 9.12 2.73 -1.91
C ARG A 77 9.25 2.09 -3.30
N THR A 78 10.35 1.37 -3.51
CA THR A 78 10.62 0.65 -4.75
C THR A 78 9.60 -0.45 -5.01
N TRP A 79 9.49 -0.90 -6.25
CA TRP A 79 8.60 -2.03 -6.59
C TRP A 79 8.91 -3.27 -5.75
N ALA A 80 10.19 -3.57 -5.54
CA ALA A 80 10.62 -4.73 -4.76
C ALA A 80 10.17 -4.65 -3.30
N GLU A 81 10.28 -3.48 -2.67
CA GLU A 81 9.85 -3.25 -1.28
C GLU A 81 8.34 -3.42 -1.14
N ARG A 82 7.55 -2.87 -2.08
CA ARG A 82 6.09 -2.97 -2.11
C ARG A 82 5.62 -4.43 -2.24
N VAL A 83 6.14 -5.17 -3.22
CA VAL A 83 5.76 -6.57 -3.46
C VAL A 83 6.10 -7.47 -2.27
N THR A 84 7.20 -7.22 -1.57
CA THR A 84 7.53 -8.00 -0.37
C THR A 84 6.58 -7.76 0.79
N ASP A 85 6.05 -6.55 0.92
CA ASP A 85 5.12 -6.16 1.97
C ASP A 85 3.73 -6.74 1.69
N ASP A 86 3.21 -6.57 0.47
CA ASP A 86 1.94 -7.14 0.03
C ASP A 86 1.91 -8.66 0.19
N ARG A 87 3.02 -9.34 -0.13
CA ARG A 87 3.16 -10.79 0.08
C ARG A 87 3.17 -11.18 1.55
N ARG A 88 3.74 -10.36 2.43
CA ARG A 88 3.73 -10.61 3.89
C ARG A 88 2.36 -10.38 4.48
N ASP A 89 1.65 -9.35 4.04
CA ASP A 89 0.28 -9.04 4.50
C ASP A 89 -0.71 -10.13 4.06
N LEU A 90 -0.60 -10.62 2.82
CA LEU A 90 -1.35 -11.79 2.35
C LEU A 90 -1.03 -13.05 3.16
N ALA A 91 0.25 -13.31 3.45
CA ALA A 91 0.64 -14.47 4.24
C ALA A 91 0.16 -14.38 5.71
N ALA A 92 0.13 -13.18 6.29
CA ALA A 92 -0.37 -12.96 7.64
C ALA A 92 -1.90 -13.16 7.72
N ASP A 93 -2.65 -12.75 6.70
CA ASP A 93 -4.10 -12.95 6.65
C ASP A 93 -4.49 -14.43 6.42
N ASP A 94 -3.69 -15.15 5.62
CA ASP A 94 -3.81 -16.60 5.46
C ASP A 94 -3.53 -17.35 6.78
N GLU A 95 -2.46 -17.02 7.50
CA GLU A 95 -2.16 -17.65 8.80
C GLU A 95 -3.28 -17.40 9.82
N ARG A 96 -3.83 -16.18 9.83
CA ARG A 96 -4.95 -15.82 10.71
C ARG A 96 -6.21 -16.58 10.34
N SER A 97 -6.49 -16.74 9.05
CA SER A 97 -7.62 -17.51 8.52
C SER A 97 -7.50 -19.00 8.86
N VAL A 98 -6.32 -19.59 8.70
CA VAL A 98 -6.03 -20.99 9.10
C VAL A 98 -6.23 -21.17 10.60
N ARG A 99 -5.75 -20.23 11.43
CA ARG A 99 -5.88 -20.30 12.88
C ARG A 99 -7.33 -20.16 13.36
N VAL A 100 -8.12 -19.30 12.72
CA VAL A 100 -9.56 -19.16 12.99
C VAL A 100 -10.31 -20.44 12.58
N ALA A 101 -10.04 -20.98 11.39
CA ALA A 101 -10.65 -22.23 10.91
C ALA A 101 -10.30 -23.43 11.82
N TYR A 102 -9.03 -23.54 12.22
CA TYR A 102 -8.56 -24.58 13.15
C TYR A 102 -9.24 -24.47 14.53
N ASN A 103 -9.36 -23.25 15.08
CA ASN A 103 -10.06 -23.03 16.35
C ASN A 103 -11.57 -23.29 16.25
N ALA A 104 -12.21 -22.99 15.12
CA ALA A 104 -13.61 -23.29 14.88
C ALA A 104 -13.87 -24.80 14.80
N MET A 105 -13.01 -25.56 14.11
CA MET A 105 -13.09 -27.04 14.08
C MET A 105 -12.81 -27.68 15.44
N ARG A 106 -11.88 -27.12 16.22
CA ARG A 106 -11.61 -27.61 17.59
C ARG A 106 -12.82 -27.42 18.51
N ASN A 107 -13.54 -26.31 18.39
CA ASN A 107 -14.75 -26.05 19.19
C ASN A 107 -15.98 -26.85 18.73
N SER A 108 -16.09 -27.23 17.46
CA SER A 108 -17.19 -28.07 16.98
C SER A 108 -17.06 -29.53 17.44
N PHE A 109 -15.84 -30.05 17.55
CA PHE A 109 -15.58 -31.40 18.08
C PHE A 109 -15.95 -31.54 19.56
N VAL A 110 -15.77 -30.49 20.36
CA VAL A 110 -16.08 -30.50 21.81
C VAL A 110 -17.59 -30.33 22.09
N ARG A 111 -18.35 -29.71 21.17
CA ARG A 111 -19.83 -29.62 21.29
C ARG A 111 -20.56 -30.89 20.85
N GLY A 112 -20.01 -31.69 19.93
CA GLY A 112 -20.63 -32.94 19.49
C GLY A 112 -20.56 -34.08 20.51
N ALA A 113 -19.55 -34.09 21.39
CA ALA A 113 -19.34 -35.17 22.37
C ALA A 113 -20.25 -35.08 23.61
N ASN A 114 -20.82 -33.90 23.92
CA ASN A 114 -21.62 -33.70 25.15
C ASN A 114 -23.13 -33.92 24.98
N ILE A 115 -23.63 -34.10 23.75
CA ILE A 115 -25.07 -34.31 23.50
C ILE A 115 -25.43 -35.81 23.53
N ALA A 116 -24.48 -36.70 23.21
CA ALA A 116 -24.74 -38.14 23.16
C ALA A 116 -24.77 -38.85 24.53
N GLN A 117 -24.46 -38.16 25.63
CA GLN A 117 -24.31 -38.80 26.95
C GLN A 117 -25.44 -38.49 27.95
N ARG A 118 -26.46 -37.72 27.56
CA ARG A 118 -27.57 -37.32 28.46
C ARG A 118 -28.90 -38.07 28.28
N ASP A 119 -29.07 -38.90 27.26
CA ASP A 119 -30.36 -39.57 26.97
C ASP A 119 -30.43 -41.04 27.41
N LEU A 120 -29.49 -41.54 28.23
CA LEU A 120 -29.44 -42.96 28.64
C LEU A 120 -29.67 -43.22 30.14
N VAL A 121 -30.17 -42.23 30.90
CA VAL A 121 -30.52 -42.41 32.32
C VAL A 121 -31.89 -41.81 32.61
N ALA A 122 -32.94 -42.40 32.03
CA ALA A 122 -34.33 -42.19 32.47
C ALA A 122 -35.22 -43.35 31.95
N ALA A 123 -34.93 -44.57 32.39
CA ALA A 123 -35.86 -45.70 32.29
C ALA A 123 -35.50 -46.75 33.36
N GLU A 124 -35.84 -46.44 34.60
CA GLU A 124 -36.23 -47.43 35.61
C GLU A 124 -37.65 -47.12 36.07
#